data_AF-A0A960L328-F1
#
_entry.id   AF-A0A960L328-F1
#
_cell.length_a   1.000
_cell.length_b   1.000
_cell.length_c   1.000
_cell.angle_alpha   90.00
_cell.angle_beta   90.00
_cell.angle_gamma   90.00
#
_symmetry.space_group_name_H-M   'P 1'
#
loop_
_entity.id
_entity.type
_entity.pdbx_description
1 polymer ?
#
loop_
_entity_poly.entity_id
_entity_poly.type
_entity_poly.pdbx_seq_one_letter_code
_entity_poly.pdbx_strand_id
1 'polypeptide(L)'
;MAKPVVHFELWSKNPQQVSDFYRNVFEWNIQHIPEMDYHLITPDESGGIGGGIMTPKEGPWPGNMAFYIDVEDIKPYHEKITTQGGKILIPL
;
A
#
# COMPACT_ATOMS: atom_id res chain seq x y z
N MET A 1 -7.33 18.93 10.36
CA MET A 1 -6.01 18.30 10.60
C MET A 1 -5.57 17.56 9.35
N ALA A 2 -4.27 17.38 9.14
CA ALA A 2 -3.75 16.59 8.01
C ALA A 2 -4.20 15.12 8.14
N LYS A 3 -4.41 14.45 7.00
CA LYS A 3 -4.78 13.03 6.97
C LYS A 3 -3.52 12.16 6.87
N PRO A 4 -3.33 11.18 7.77
CA PRO A 4 -2.12 10.40 7.79
C PRO A 4 -2.12 9.37 6.67
N VAL A 5 -0.94 9.12 6.10
CA VAL A 5 -0.69 7.86 5.40
C VAL A 5 -0.50 6.79 6.47
N VAL A 6 -1.27 5.71 6.40
CA VAL A 6 -1.28 4.64 7.41
C VAL A 6 -0.75 3.31 6.89
N HIS A 7 -0.67 3.15 5.57
CA HIS A 7 -0.19 1.94 4.93
C HIS A 7 0.39 2.26 3.55
N PHE A 8 1.31 1.43 3.08
CA PHE A 8 1.78 1.47 1.69
C PHE A 8 1.78 0.07 1.07
N GLU A 9 1.69 0.01 -0.25
CA GLU A 9 1.86 -1.24 -0.99
C GLU A 9 2.86 -1.06 -2.10
N LEU A 10 3.75 -2.04 -2.23
CA LEU A 10 4.61 -2.22 -3.40
C LEU A 10 4.02 -3.33 -4.25
N TRP A 11 3.76 -3.02 -5.52
CA TRP A 11 3.22 -3.99 -6.46
C TRP A 11 4.31 -4.50 -7.38
N SER A 12 4.51 -5.82 -7.37
CA SER A 12 5.60 -6.47 -8.10
C SER A 12 5.11 -7.74 -8.79
N LYS A 13 5.67 -8.04 -9.97
CA LYS A 13 5.47 -9.35 -10.62
C LYS A 13 6.21 -10.48 -9.91
N ASN A 14 7.12 -10.15 -8.98
CA ASN A 14 7.86 -11.11 -8.16
C ASN A 14 7.97 -10.56 -6.72
N PRO A 15 6.90 -10.68 -5.90
CA PRO A 15 6.87 -10.16 -4.53
C PRO A 15 7.95 -10.76 -3.62
N GLN A 16 8.30 -12.04 -3.83
CA GLN A 16 9.34 -12.72 -3.08
C GLN A 16 10.72 -12.08 -3.33
N GLN A 17 11.11 -11.86 -4.59
CA GLN A 17 12.39 -11.22 -4.93
C GLN A 17 12.50 -9.82 -4.32
N VAL A 18 11.41 -9.05 -4.37
CA VAL A 18 11.37 -7.70 -3.77
C VAL A 18 11.48 -7.79 -2.25
N SER A 19 10.76 -8.71 -1.61
CA SER A 19 10.85 -8.95 -0.17
C SER A 19 12.27 -9.26 0.26
N ASP A 20 12.96 -10.15 -0.46
CA ASP A 20 14.33 -10.54 -0.13
C ASP A 20 15.30 -9.37 -0.29
N PHE A 21 15.12 -8.53 -1.30
CA PHE A 21 15.91 -7.30 -1.44
C PHE A 21 15.72 -6.37 -0.24
N TYR A 22 14.49 -6.08 0.17
CA TYR A 22 14.23 -5.15 1.28
C TYR A 22 14.64 -5.73 2.64
N ARG A 23 14.48 -7.04 2.86
CA ARG A 23 15.04 -7.73 4.03
C ARG A 23 16.56 -7.60 4.09
N ASN A 24 17.26 -7.82 2.97
CA ASN A 24 18.72 -7.87 2.98
C ASN A 24 19.38 -6.47 3.02
N VAL A 25 18.78 -5.48 2.36
CA VAL A 25 19.37 -4.14 2.24
C VAL A 25 18.97 -3.23 3.39
N PHE A 26 17.73 -3.34 3.86
CA PHE A 26 17.17 -2.43 4.85
C PHE A 26 16.73 -3.13 6.13
N GLU A 27 16.97 -4.43 6.24
CA GLU A 27 16.65 -5.23 7.43
C GLU A 27 15.17 -5.20 7.81
N TRP A 28 14.29 -4.95 6.83
CA TRP A 28 12.85 -4.86 7.07
C TRP A 28 12.27 -6.19 7.56
N ASN A 29 11.38 -6.10 8.55
CA ASN A 29 10.59 -7.24 8.99
C ASN A 29 9.45 -7.51 7.99
N ILE A 30 9.60 -8.59 7.21
CA ILE A 30 8.65 -8.98 6.17
C ILE A 30 8.20 -10.41 6.37
N GLN A 31 6.90 -10.62 6.57
CA GLN A 31 6.26 -11.93 6.70
C GLN A 31 5.40 -12.25 5.48
N HIS A 32 5.64 -13.37 4.82
CA HIS A 32 4.74 -13.85 3.76
C HIS A 32 3.51 -14.53 4.38
N ILE A 33 2.32 -14.12 3.93
CA ILE A 33 1.00 -14.66 4.27
C ILE A 33 0.44 -15.34 3.01
N PRO A 34 0.69 -16.65 2.82
CA PRO A 34 0.37 -17.35 1.58
C PRO A 34 -1.12 -17.34 1.21
N GLU A 35 -2.00 -17.37 2.21
CA GLU A 35 -3.45 -17.37 2.02
C GLU A 35 -3.96 -16.09 1.35
N MET A 36 -3.18 -15.01 1.42
CA MET A 36 -3.51 -13.70 0.88
C MET A 36 -2.63 -13.31 -0.33
N ASP A 37 -1.64 -14.14 -0.69
CA ASP A 37 -0.56 -13.78 -1.64
C ASP A 37 0.07 -12.41 -1.29
N TYR A 38 0.35 -12.22 0.02
CA TYR A 38 0.72 -10.93 0.58
C TYR A 38 1.97 -11.02 1.46
N HIS A 39 2.92 -10.12 1.24
CA HIS A 39 4.10 -9.99 2.08
C HIS A 39 3.93 -8.79 2.99
N LEU A 40 3.53 -9.03 4.24
CA LEU A 40 3.29 -8.01 5.25
C LEU A 40 4.61 -7.42 5.74
N ILE A 41 4.73 -6.08 5.67
CA ILE A 41 5.83 -5.31 6.24
C ILE A 41 5.35 -4.73 7.57
N THR A 42 6.04 -5.09 8.66
CA THR A 42 5.76 -4.55 10.00
C THR A 42 6.83 -3.53 10.36
N PRO A 43 6.46 -2.30 10.77
CA PRO A 43 7.44 -1.33 11.25
C PRO A 43 8.00 -1.79 12.60
N ASP A 44 9.26 -1.45 12.85
CA ASP A 44 9.91 -1.73 14.13
C ASP A 44 9.44 -0.78 15.24
N GLU A 45 9.87 -1.05 16.47
CA GLU A 45 9.55 -0.26 17.66
C GLU A 45 9.99 1.20 17.55
N SER A 46 10.97 1.51 16.69
CA SER A 46 11.39 2.89 16.37
C SER A 46 10.33 3.70 15.62
N GLY A 47 9.26 3.05 15.16
CA GLY A 47 8.15 3.65 14.43
C GLY A 47 8.30 3.54 12.90
N GLY A 48 7.33 4.14 12.20
CA GLY A 48 7.19 4.06 10.76
C GLY A 48 5.77 3.66 10.35
N ILE A 49 5.51 3.64 9.05
CA ILE A 49 4.27 3.08 8.50
C ILE A 49 4.51 1.62 8.10
N GLY A 50 3.54 0.77 8.37
CA GLY A 50 3.52 -0.59 7.83
C GLY A 50 3.13 -0.60 6.36
N GLY A 51 3.24 -1.77 5.75
CA GLY A 51 2.93 -1.92 4.34
C GLY A 51 2.83 -3.36 3.90
N GLY A 52 2.88 -3.55 2.59
CA GLY A 52 3.15 -4.87 2.07
C GLY A 52 3.58 -4.90 0.61
N ILE A 53 3.97 -6.08 0.18
CA ILE A 53 4.39 -6.37 -1.17
C ILE A 53 3.46 -7.46 -1.72
N MET A 54 2.90 -7.23 -2.89
CA MET A 54 1.99 -8.20 -3.51
C MET A 54 2.07 -8.17 -5.03
N THR A 55 1.53 -9.21 -5.65
CA THR A 55 1.26 -9.20 -7.08
C THR A 55 0.01 -8.36 -7.32
N PRO A 56 0.06 -7.29 -8.14
CA PRO A 56 -1.14 -6.51 -8.43
C PRO A 56 -2.17 -7.41 -9.11
N LYS A 57 -3.43 -7.31 -8.70
CA LYS A 57 -4.54 -7.96 -9.40
C LYS A 57 -4.72 -7.31 -10.78
N GLU A 58 -5.44 -7.97 -11.69
CA GLU A 58 -5.86 -7.28 -12.93
C GLU A 58 -6.77 -6.10 -12.59
N GLY A 59 -6.60 -4.95 -13.27
CA GLY A 59 -7.38 -3.74 -13.03
C GLY A 59 -6.63 -2.44 -13.31
N PRO A 60 -7.28 -1.27 -13.18
CA PRO A 60 -6.69 0.04 -13.46
C PRO A 60 -5.80 0.52 -12.30
N TRP A 61 -4.88 -0.33 -11.85
CA TRP A 61 -4.02 -0.06 -10.70
C TRP A 61 -2.94 0.96 -11.10
N PRO A 62 -2.89 2.13 -10.44
CA PRO A 62 -1.98 3.20 -10.82
C PRO A 62 -0.56 2.92 -10.34
N GLY A 63 0.28 2.41 -11.25
CA GLY A 63 1.73 2.33 -11.01
C GLY A 63 2.17 1.11 -10.18
N ASN A 64 3.40 1.15 -9.68
CA ASN A 64 4.02 0.04 -8.92
C ASN A 64 3.93 0.24 -7.40
N MET A 65 3.21 1.27 -6.92
CA MET A 65 3.12 1.62 -5.51
C MET A 65 1.83 2.37 -5.19
N ALA A 66 1.22 2.04 -4.05
CA ALA A 66 0.06 2.73 -3.50
C ALA A 66 0.32 3.16 -2.05
N PHE A 67 -0.35 4.25 -1.63
CA PHE A 67 -0.40 4.68 -0.24
C PHE A 67 -1.86 4.79 0.19
N TYR A 68 -2.13 4.46 1.44
CA TYR A 68 -3.46 4.46 2.02
C TYR A 68 -3.54 5.61 3.00
N ILE A 69 -4.51 6.49 2.77
CA ILE A 69 -4.74 7.68 3.59
C ILE A 69 -5.97 7.41 4.45
N ASP A 70 -5.82 7.51 5.76
CA ASP A 70 -6.92 7.29 6.69
C ASP A 70 -7.86 8.49 6.73
N VAL A 71 -9.14 8.21 6.51
CA VAL A 71 -10.23 9.18 6.44
C VAL A 71 -11.45 8.63 7.15
N GLU A 72 -12.25 9.51 7.72
CA GLU A 72 -13.42 9.11 8.51
C GLU A 72 -14.52 8.46 7.67
N ASP A 73 -14.66 8.88 6.40
CA ASP A 73 -15.63 8.33 5.45
C ASP A 73 -15.09 8.51 4.03
N ILE A 74 -15.14 7.46 3.23
CA ILE A 74 -14.67 7.47 1.85
C ILE A 74 -15.60 8.25 0.91
N LYS A 75 -16.92 8.32 1.18
CA LYS A 75 -17.89 8.97 0.27
C LYS A 75 -17.67 10.49 0.15
N PRO A 76 -17.56 11.28 1.23
CA PRO A 76 -17.29 12.71 1.12
C PRO A 76 -15.91 13.00 0.50
N TYR A 77 -14.92 12.14 0.75
CA TYR A 77 -13.58 12.29 0.18
C TYR A 77 -13.55 11.99 -1.31
N HIS A 78 -14.40 11.10 -1.80
CA HIS A 78 -14.56 10.82 -3.23
C HIS A 78 -14.97 12.08 -4.02
N GLU A 79 -15.97 12.80 -3.54
CA GLU A 79 -16.42 14.08 -4.12
C GLU A 79 -15.32 15.14 -4.03
N LYS A 80 -14.65 15.24 -2.88
CA LYS A 80 -13.56 16.19 -2.67
C LYS A 80 -12.38 15.93 -3.62
N ILE A 81 -11.98 14.67 -3.79
CA ILE A 81 -10.90 14.26 -4.70
C ILE A 81 -11.25 14.65 -6.13
N THR A 82 -12.44 14.29 -6.60
CA THR A 82 -12.87 14.58 -7.98
C THR A 82 -13.00 16.08 -8.24
N THR A 83 -13.58 16.84 -7.31
CA THR A 83 -13.70 18.30 -7.41
C THR A 83 -12.35 19.01 -7.49
N GLN A 84 -11.30 18.43 -6.90
CA GLN A 84 -9.93 18.96 -6.92
C GLN A 84 -9.08 18.39 -8.06
N GLY A 85 -9.69 17.72 -9.04
CA GLY A 85 -9.02 17.20 -10.25
C GLY A 85 -8.43 15.80 -10.10
N GLY A 86 -8.66 15.11 -8.99
CA GLY A 86 -8.34 13.71 -8.83
C GLY A 86 -9.26 12.80 -9.66
N LYS A 87 -8.76 11.61 -10.00
CA LYS A 87 -9.51 10.61 -10.77
C LYS A 87 -9.76 9.36 -9.92
N ILE A 88 -10.99 8.87 -9.97
CA ILE A 88 -11.38 7.63 -9.34
C ILE A 88 -11.11 6.50 -10.32
N LEU A 89 -10.28 5.56 -9.89
CA LEU A 89 -9.89 4.40 -10.70
C LEU A 89 -10.74 3.17 -10.36
N ILE A 90 -11.11 3.03 -9.09
CA ILE A 90 -11.95 1.95 -8.59
C ILE A 90 -13.10 2.60 -7.82
N PRO A 91 -14.34 2.58 -8.35
CA PRO A 91 -15.50 3.12 -7.67
C PRO A 91 -15.91 2.21 -6.49
N LEU A 92 -16.58 2.83 -5.50
CA LEU A 92 -17.18 2.16 -4.35
C LEU A 92 -18.32 1.20 -4.73
#